data_AF-A0A968YZ65-F1
#
_entry.id   AF-A0A968YZ65-F1
#
_cell.length_a   1.000
_cell.length_b   1.000
_cell.length_c   1.000
_cell.angle_alpha   90.00
_cell.angle_beta   90.00
_cell.angle_gamma   90.00
#
_symmetry.space_group_name_H-M   'P 1'
#
loop_
_entity.id
_entity.type
_entity.pdbx_description
1 polymer ?
#
loop_
_entity_poly.entity_id
_entity_poly.type
_entity_poly.pdbx_seq_one_letter_code
_entity_poly.pdbx_strand_id
1 'polypeptide(L)'
;MKMQTLTADVLVVGGGTGGTAAAIQAARRGVKTVLVSEFPWLGGMLTAAGVSAPDGNELLAFQTGIWGAYLRELSNRQPEGFDHGWVSFFNHDPRVGAAIFADWVADLSNLTWIHGQTPQAVLRQGLQIRGVTFQDWTIWAKITLDATELGDLLALGQVPFRWGWEPRSHWQELSAPLSLEDPADPTYVLTHQYPVQAPTWVVVMQDYGAGGCAPEILAPPG
;
A
#
# COMPACT_ATOMS: atom_id res chain seq x y z
N MET A 1 0.16 22.54 -16.68
CA MET A 1 -0.07 23.27 -15.41
C MET A 1 1.26 23.79 -14.88
N LYS A 2 1.25 24.72 -13.92
CA LYS A 2 2.49 25.28 -13.32
C LYS A 2 2.94 24.37 -12.18
N MET A 3 4.18 23.88 -12.24
CA MET A 3 4.84 23.11 -11.19
C MET A 3 4.76 23.85 -9.85
N GLN A 4 4.21 23.19 -8.82
CA GLN A 4 4.04 23.74 -7.47
C GLN A 4 5.10 23.19 -6.53
N THR A 5 5.42 23.92 -5.45
CA THR A 5 6.45 23.52 -4.48
C THR A 5 5.88 23.44 -3.08
N LEU A 6 6.14 22.32 -2.38
CA LEU A 6 5.79 22.13 -0.98
C LEU A 6 7.00 21.73 -0.13
N THR A 7 6.88 21.98 1.17
CA THR A 7 7.83 21.54 2.19
C THR A 7 7.11 20.81 3.30
N ALA A 8 7.65 19.66 3.70
CA ALA A 8 7.15 18.82 4.78
C ALA A 8 8.30 18.41 5.71
N ASP A 9 7.95 17.94 6.90
CA ASP A 9 8.91 17.20 7.72
C ASP A 9 9.01 15.75 7.24
N VAL A 10 7.87 15.13 6.94
CA VAL A 10 7.77 13.78 6.38
C VAL A 10 7.01 13.81 5.06
N LEU A 11 7.60 13.26 4.01
CA LEU A 11 6.92 12.92 2.77
C LEU A 11 6.72 11.41 2.72
N VAL A 12 5.48 10.97 2.47
CA VAL A 12 5.16 9.57 2.18
C VAL A 12 4.72 9.47 0.74
N VAL A 13 5.38 8.61 -0.04
CA VAL A 13 5.04 8.39 -1.45
C VAL A 13 4.48 6.99 -1.60
N GLY A 14 3.19 6.90 -1.90
CA GLY A 14 2.42 5.65 -2.00
C GLY A 14 1.26 5.60 -1.01
N GLY A 15 0.05 5.39 -1.53
CA GLY A 15 -1.21 5.32 -0.78
C GLY A 15 -1.56 3.93 -0.24
N GLY A 16 -0.61 2.99 -0.22
CA GLY A 16 -0.81 1.65 0.29
C GLY A 16 -1.14 1.60 1.79
N THR A 17 -1.46 0.42 2.33
CA THR A 17 -1.80 0.23 3.75
C THR A 17 -0.72 0.82 4.67
N GLY A 18 0.55 0.46 4.42
CA GLY A 18 1.69 0.92 5.21
C GLY A 18 1.96 2.42 5.07
N GLY A 19 1.93 2.96 3.85
CA GLY A 19 2.13 4.38 3.58
C GLY A 19 1.05 5.25 4.23
N THR A 20 -0.21 4.89 4.03
CA THR A 20 -1.35 5.57 4.66
C THR A 20 -1.24 5.53 6.18
N ALA A 21 -0.97 4.36 6.76
CA ALA A 21 -0.80 4.21 8.20
C ALA A 21 0.36 5.07 8.75
N ALA A 22 1.50 5.08 8.06
CA ALA A 22 2.67 5.87 8.43
C ALA A 22 2.37 7.38 8.38
N ALA A 23 1.70 7.85 7.32
CA ALA A 23 1.34 9.25 7.17
C ALA A 23 0.39 9.73 8.29
N ILE A 24 -0.66 8.95 8.56
CA ILE A 24 -1.63 9.22 9.63
C ILE A 24 -0.94 9.22 11.00
N GLN A 25 -0.08 8.23 11.28
CA GLN A 25 0.62 8.17 12.56
C GLN A 25 1.62 9.32 12.73
N ALA A 26 2.38 9.68 11.69
CA ALA A 26 3.27 10.83 11.72
C ALA A 26 2.49 12.13 12.04
N ALA A 27 1.39 12.36 11.33
CA ALA A 27 0.55 13.53 11.54
C ALA A 27 -0.11 13.55 12.93
N ARG A 28 -0.61 12.41 13.44
CA ARG A 28 -1.12 12.29 14.82
C ARG A 28 -0.07 12.60 15.90
N ARG A 29 1.22 12.55 15.57
CA ARG A 29 2.34 12.97 16.44
C ARG A 29 2.74 14.44 16.25
N GLY A 30 1.97 15.22 15.48
CA GLY A 30 2.20 16.64 15.25
C GLY A 30 3.21 16.95 14.14
N VAL A 31 3.64 15.95 13.37
CA VAL A 31 4.59 16.13 12.26
C VAL A 31 3.87 16.74 11.06
N LYS A 32 4.49 17.72 10.38
CA LYS A 32 3.94 18.23 9.11
C LYS A 32 4.20 17.20 8.02
N THR A 33 3.15 16.53 7.57
CA THR A 33 3.26 15.38 6.68
C THR A 33 2.58 15.66 5.34
N VAL A 34 3.18 15.18 4.26
CA VAL A 34 2.54 15.12 2.94
C VAL A 34 2.48 13.66 2.51
N LEU A 35 1.29 13.20 2.12
CA LEU A 35 1.05 11.89 1.53
C LEU A 35 0.74 12.09 0.04
N VAL A 36 1.48 11.41 -0.83
CA VAL A 36 1.21 11.40 -2.27
C VAL A 36 0.78 10.00 -2.70
N SER A 37 -0.34 9.86 -3.40
CA SER A 37 -0.81 8.59 -3.96
C SER A 37 -1.07 8.69 -5.46
N GLU A 38 -0.88 7.57 -6.15
CA GLU A 38 -1.24 7.45 -7.56
C GLU A 38 -2.76 7.53 -7.75
N PHE A 39 -3.51 6.81 -6.91
CA PHE A 39 -4.96 6.71 -7.02
C PHE A 39 -5.70 7.59 -5.99
N PRO A 40 -6.96 7.99 -6.24
CA PRO A 40 -7.79 8.78 -5.32
C PRO A 40 -8.38 7.94 -4.17
N TRP A 41 -7.71 6.84 -3.81
CA TRP A 41 -8.18 5.86 -2.85
C TRP A 41 -7.00 5.37 -2.01
N LEU A 42 -7.16 5.37 -0.67
CA LEU A 42 -6.12 4.99 0.28
C LEU A 42 -6.34 3.59 0.87
N GLY A 43 -5.24 2.91 1.20
CA GLY A 43 -5.25 1.59 1.83
C GLY A 43 -4.72 0.45 0.96
N GLY A 44 -4.32 0.71 -0.29
CA GLY A 44 -3.66 -0.28 -1.16
C GLY A 44 -4.41 -1.61 -1.26
N MET A 45 -3.70 -2.72 -1.01
CA MET A 45 -4.31 -4.06 -1.06
C MET A 45 -5.53 -4.21 -0.17
N LEU A 46 -5.50 -3.63 1.04
CA LEU A 46 -6.59 -3.76 2.04
C LEU A 46 -7.91 -3.17 1.54
N THR A 47 -7.85 -2.22 0.60
CA THR A 47 -9.02 -1.47 0.13
C THR A 47 -9.10 -1.42 -1.41
N ALA A 48 -8.22 -0.68 -2.09
CA ALA A 48 -8.25 -0.44 -3.52
C ALA A 48 -8.13 -1.73 -4.35
N ALA A 49 -7.35 -2.71 -3.89
CA ALA A 49 -7.24 -4.01 -4.56
C ALA A 49 -8.26 -5.05 -4.08
N GLY A 50 -9.13 -4.70 -3.12
CA GLY A 50 -10.19 -5.57 -2.63
C GLY A 50 -9.75 -6.74 -1.74
N VAL A 51 -8.50 -6.76 -1.27
CA VAL A 51 -7.99 -7.78 -0.33
C VAL A 51 -8.40 -7.41 1.10
N SER A 52 -9.71 -7.30 1.33
CA SER A 52 -10.29 -6.89 2.61
C SER A 52 -10.45 -8.03 3.62
N ALA A 53 -9.78 -9.16 3.38
CA ALA A 53 -9.71 -10.33 4.26
C ALA A 53 -8.24 -10.60 4.67
N PRO A 54 -7.59 -9.70 5.44
CA PRO A 54 -6.18 -9.85 5.76
C PRO A 54 -5.93 -11.00 6.74
N ASP A 55 -4.90 -11.79 6.45
CA ASP A 55 -4.42 -12.88 7.32
C ASP A 55 -3.59 -12.35 8.50
N GLY A 56 -3.62 -13.08 9.62
CA GLY A 56 -2.51 -13.08 10.58
C GLY A 56 -2.56 -12.03 11.69
N ASN A 57 -3.75 -11.55 12.05
CA ASN A 57 -3.95 -10.61 13.18
C ASN A 57 -5.25 -10.87 13.97
N GLU A 58 -5.79 -12.07 13.90
CA GLU A 58 -7.11 -12.44 14.43
C GLU A 58 -7.14 -12.43 15.96
N LEU A 59 -6.01 -12.80 16.58
CA LEU A 59 -5.88 -12.76 18.03
C LEU A 59 -6.02 -11.32 18.53
N LEU A 60 -6.93 -11.10 19.49
CA LEU A 60 -7.19 -9.78 20.08
C LEU A 60 -5.91 -9.07 20.57
N ALA A 61 -4.91 -9.82 21.03
CA ALA A 61 -3.62 -9.28 21.46
C ALA A 61 -2.84 -8.55 20.33
N PHE A 62 -3.12 -8.87 19.07
CA PHE A 62 -2.52 -8.24 17.89
C PHE A 62 -3.39 -7.13 17.29
N GLN A 63 -4.62 -6.93 17.77
CA GLN A 63 -5.53 -5.86 17.35
C GLN A 63 -5.23 -4.54 18.08
N THR A 64 -3.99 -4.04 17.94
CA THR A 64 -3.50 -2.85 18.66
C THR A 64 -3.09 -1.73 17.70
N GLY A 65 -2.71 -0.58 18.25
CA GLY A 65 -2.23 0.56 17.46
C GLY A 65 -3.28 1.05 16.45
N ILE A 66 -2.80 1.41 15.26
CA ILE A 66 -3.67 1.88 14.17
C ILE A 66 -4.58 0.77 13.64
N TRP A 67 -4.11 -0.48 13.60
CA TRP A 67 -4.90 -1.62 13.15
C TRP A 67 -6.10 -1.84 14.06
N GLY A 68 -5.89 -1.87 15.38
CA GLY A 68 -6.99 -1.98 16.34
C GLY A 68 -7.96 -0.79 16.26
N ALA A 69 -7.46 0.43 16.00
CA ALA A 69 -8.33 1.59 15.79
C ALA A 69 -9.17 1.45 14.53
N TYR A 70 -8.60 0.88 13.47
CA TYR A 70 -9.25 0.66 12.19
C TYR A 70 -10.36 -0.39 12.34
N LEU A 71 -10.09 -1.50 13.01
CA LEU A 71 -11.09 -2.52 13.32
C LEU A 71 -12.27 -1.98 14.15
N ARG A 72 -12.00 -1.15 15.16
CA ARG A 72 -13.08 -0.51 15.94
C ARG A 72 -13.94 0.41 15.08
N GLU A 73 -13.32 1.17 14.19
CA GLU A 73 -14.06 2.06 13.30
C GLU A 73 -14.85 1.29 12.25
N LEU A 74 -14.29 0.20 11.72
CA LEU A 74 -15.04 -0.75 10.90
C LEU A 74 -16.28 -1.24 11.66
N SER A 75 -16.14 -1.75 12.89
CA SER A 75 -17.29 -2.22 13.70
C SER A 75 -18.38 -1.18 13.88
N ASN A 76 -18.03 0.11 13.93
CA ASN A 76 -19.00 1.19 14.02
C ASN A 76 -19.75 1.44 12.70
N ARG A 77 -19.08 1.27 11.55
CA ARG A 77 -19.61 1.59 10.21
C ARG A 77 -20.27 0.42 9.50
N GLN A 78 -19.95 -0.81 9.91
CA GLN A 78 -20.47 -2.04 9.36
C GLN A 78 -20.92 -2.97 10.51
N PRO A 79 -22.09 -2.67 11.12
CA PRO A 79 -22.58 -3.36 12.31
C PRO A 79 -23.02 -4.81 12.06
N GLU A 80 -23.19 -5.23 10.81
CA GLU A 80 -23.52 -6.60 10.42
C GLU A 80 -22.40 -7.61 10.71
N GLY A 81 -21.18 -7.14 10.97
CA GLY A 81 -20.01 -7.97 11.26
C GLY A 81 -19.02 -8.08 10.10
N PHE A 82 -17.91 -8.79 10.35
CA PHE A 82 -16.80 -8.98 9.39
C PHE A 82 -16.41 -10.45 9.21
N ASP A 83 -17.15 -11.38 9.80
CA ASP A 83 -16.84 -12.82 9.86
C ASP A 83 -17.53 -13.61 8.75
N HIS A 84 -17.76 -12.99 7.59
CA HIS A 84 -18.51 -13.57 6.47
C HIS A 84 -17.64 -14.37 5.47
N GLY A 85 -16.34 -14.48 5.72
CA GLY A 85 -15.38 -15.17 4.84
C GLY A 85 -14.69 -16.33 5.54
N TRP A 86 -14.12 -17.24 4.74
CA TRP A 86 -13.35 -18.37 5.26
C TRP A 86 -11.92 -17.97 5.68
N VAL A 87 -11.34 -16.97 5.02
CA VAL A 87 -9.91 -16.63 5.15
C VAL A 87 -9.59 -15.96 6.49
N SER A 88 -10.38 -14.95 6.90
CA SER A 88 -10.14 -14.19 8.13
C SER A 88 -11.46 -13.85 8.84
N PHE A 89 -11.39 -13.27 10.05
CA PHE A 89 -12.54 -12.68 10.75
C PHE A 89 -12.71 -11.17 10.49
N PHE A 90 -12.00 -10.63 9.50
CA PHE A 90 -11.92 -9.20 9.22
C PHE A 90 -12.43 -8.81 7.84
N ASN A 91 -13.25 -9.65 7.21
CA ASN A 91 -13.84 -9.40 5.89
C ASN A 91 -14.76 -8.19 5.96
N HIS A 92 -14.30 -7.07 5.39
CA HIS A 92 -15.06 -5.82 5.38
C HIS A 92 -15.30 -5.34 3.95
N ASP A 93 -16.27 -4.45 3.78
CA ASP A 93 -16.42 -3.73 2.52
C ASP A 93 -15.19 -2.83 2.30
N PRO A 94 -14.41 -3.03 1.23
CA PRO A 94 -13.22 -2.24 0.97
C PRO A 94 -13.52 -0.74 0.84
N ARG A 95 -14.73 -0.35 0.41
CA ARG A 95 -15.18 1.05 0.34
C ARG A 95 -15.27 1.68 1.71
N VAL A 96 -15.78 0.94 2.70
CA VAL A 96 -15.86 1.40 4.08
C VAL A 96 -14.44 1.60 4.63
N GLY A 97 -13.55 0.64 4.38
CA GLY A 97 -12.14 0.75 4.74
C GLY A 97 -11.44 1.98 4.16
N ALA A 98 -11.68 2.24 2.89
CA ALA A 98 -11.17 3.43 2.20
C ALA A 98 -11.67 4.74 2.81
N ALA A 99 -12.97 4.81 3.10
CA ALA A 99 -13.61 5.97 3.69
C ALA A 99 -13.02 6.27 5.08
N ILE A 100 -12.76 5.24 5.89
CA ILE A 100 -12.10 5.41 7.20
C ILE A 100 -10.74 6.09 7.05
N PHE A 101 -9.91 5.62 6.11
CA PHE A 101 -8.62 6.27 5.87
C PHE A 101 -8.75 7.69 5.35
N ALA A 102 -9.65 7.92 4.39
CA ALA A 102 -9.90 9.25 3.84
C ALA A 102 -10.36 10.24 4.93
N ASP A 103 -11.28 9.83 5.79
CA ASP A 103 -11.79 10.64 6.91
C ASP A 103 -10.68 10.94 7.92
N TRP A 104 -9.91 9.92 8.32
CA TRP A 104 -8.78 10.14 9.23
C TRP A 104 -7.71 11.08 8.67
N VAL A 105 -7.50 11.06 7.36
CA VAL A 105 -6.60 11.99 6.68
C VAL A 105 -7.19 13.40 6.67
N ALA A 106 -8.48 13.55 6.36
CA ALA A 106 -9.18 14.82 6.33
C ALA A 106 -9.25 15.50 7.71
N ASP A 107 -9.36 14.72 8.79
CA ASP A 107 -9.40 15.20 10.17
C ASP A 107 -8.04 15.73 10.67
N LEU A 108 -6.95 15.47 9.94
CA LEU A 108 -5.59 15.84 10.32
C LEU A 108 -5.12 17.07 9.54
N SER A 109 -5.31 18.27 10.12
CA SER A 109 -4.96 19.55 9.46
C SER A 109 -3.46 19.71 9.12
N ASN A 110 -2.58 18.91 9.73
CA ASN A 110 -1.13 18.88 9.45
C ASN A 110 -0.72 17.77 8.47
N LEU A 111 -1.69 17.05 7.89
CA LEU A 111 -1.50 16.08 6.83
C LEU A 111 -2.12 16.61 5.53
N THR A 112 -1.32 16.75 4.49
CA THR A 112 -1.81 17.07 3.14
C THR A 112 -1.77 15.82 2.28
N TRP A 113 -2.92 15.41 1.75
CA TRP A 113 -3.00 14.31 0.79
C TRP A 113 -3.14 14.84 -0.64
N ILE A 114 -2.23 14.42 -1.52
CA ILE A 114 -2.23 14.70 -2.95
C ILE A 114 -2.42 13.36 -3.66
N HIS A 115 -3.44 13.22 -4.49
CA HIS A 115 -3.69 12.02 -5.28
C HIS A 115 -3.49 12.27 -6.79
N GLY A 116 -3.44 11.22 -7.61
CA GLY A 116 -3.28 11.35 -9.06
C GLY A 116 -1.86 11.70 -9.48
N GLN A 117 -0.85 11.31 -8.69
CA GLN A 117 0.55 11.66 -8.95
C GLN A 117 1.46 10.44 -8.75
N THR A 118 2.36 10.22 -9.71
CA THR A 118 3.44 9.24 -9.62
C THR A 118 4.79 9.95 -9.54
N PRO A 119 5.76 9.42 -8.77
CA PRO A 119 7.08 10.04 -8.66
C PRO A 119 7.81 9.97 -10.01
N GLN A 120 8.44 11.08 -10.41
CA GLN A 120 9.19 11.21 -11.66
C GLN A 120 10.69 11.33 -11.43
N ALA A 121 11.12 11.88 -10.29
CA ALA A 121 12.52 12.00 -9.93
C ALA A 121 12.72 12.11 -8.42
N VAL A 122 13.86 11.62 -7.93
CA VAL A 122 14.30 11.84 -6.55
C VAL A 122 15.40 12.89 -6.52
N LEU A 123 15.19 13.95 -5.74
CA LEU A 123 16.15 15.04 -5.56
C LEU A 123 17.13 14.68 -4.44
N ARG A 124 18.41 14.66 -4.77
CA ARG A 124 19.48 14.22 -3.86
C ARG A 124 20.52 15.28 -3.59
N GLN A 125 21.13 15.18 -2.42
CA GLN A 125 22.35 15.89 -2.05
C GLN A 125 23.33 14.88 -1.42
N GLY A 126 24.29 14.41 -2.22
CA GLY A 126 25.14 13.28 -1.82
C GLY A 126 24.31 12.03 -1.55
N LEU A 127 24.45 11.46 -0.35
CA LEU A 127 23.69 10.29 0.10
C LEU A 127 22.30 10.62 0.67
N GLN A 128 21.93 11.89 0.75
CA GLN A 128 20.66 12.32 1.34
C GLN A 128 19.60 12.53 0.26
N ILE A 129 18.43 11.91 0.45
CA ILE A 129 17.21 12.26 -0.28
C ILE A 129 16.62 13.52 0.35
N ARG A 130 16.37 14.53 -0.49
CA ARG A 130 15.90 15.87 -0.06
C ARG A 130 14.50 16.18 -0.53
N GLY A 131 14.05 15.52 -1.59
CA GLY A 131 12.71 15.70 -2.13
C GLY A 131 12.40 14.77 -3.27
N VAL A 132 11.18 14.84 -3.76
CA VAL A 132 10.67 14.06 -4.89
C VAL A 132 9.91 15.00 -5.82
N THR A 133 10.12 14.83 -7.11
CA THR A 133 9.38 15.53 -8.17
C THR A 133 8.30 14.59 -8.69
N PHE A 134 7.10 15.13 -8.88
CA PHE A 134 5.92 14.54 -9.48
C PHE A 134 5.52 15.39 -10.69
N GLN A 135 4.44 15.01 -11.38
CA GLN A 135 3.97 15.76 -12.55
C GLN A 135 3.66 17.23 -12.25
N ASP A 136 2.95 17.49 -11.14
CA ASP A 136 2.49 18.84 -10.79
C ASP A 136 3.21 19.43 -9.57
N TRP A 137 4.03 18.62 -8.87
CA TRP A 137 4.60 18.97 -7.58
C TRP A 137 6.09 18.68 -7.47
N THR A 138 6.83 19.57 -6.80
CA THR A 138 8.13 19.28 -6.20
C THR A 138 7.99 19.38 -4.69
N ILE A 139 8.26 18.29 -3.98
CA ILE A 139 8.04 18.22 -2.53
C ILE A 139 9.36 17.96 -1.84
N TRP A 140 9.77 18.89 -0.98
CA TRP A 140 10.97 18.77 -0.15
C TRP A 140 10.60 18.25 1.23
N ALA A 141 11.39 17.32 1.77
CA ALA A 141 11.15 16.75 3.09
C ALA A 141 12.45 16.44 3.84
N LYS A 142 12.37 16.41 5.18
CA LYS A 142 13.49 15.97 6.03
C LYS A 142 13.63 14.45 6.01
N ILE A 143 12.50 13.75 5.98
CA ILE A 143 12.40 12.29 5.86
C ILE A 143 11.45 11.97 4.72
N THR A 144 11.86 11.06 3.83
CA THR A 144 10.99 10.51 2.78
C THR A 144 10.79 9.04 3.04
N LEU A 145 9.53 8.60 3.09
CA LEU A 145 9.14 7.20 3.15
C LEU A 145 8.71 6.75 1.75
N ASP A 146 9.44 5.79 1.21
CA ASP A 146 8.99 5.08 0.01
C ASP A 146 7.99 4.01 0.44
N ALA A 147 6.73 4.22 0.07
CA ALA A 147 5.62 3.30 0.25
C ALA A 147 4.95 3.00 -1.09
N THR A 148 5.66 3.18 -2.20
CA THR A 148 5.23 2.74 -3.52
C THR A 148 5.24 1.21 -3.57
N GLU A 149 4.45 0.62 -4.46
CA GLU A 149 4.29 -0.84 -4.51
C GLU A 149 5.60 -1.56 -4.88
N LEU A 150 6.47 -0.91 -5.66
CA LEU A 150 7.69 -1.53 -6.19
C LEU A 150 8.99 -0.91 -5.63
N GLY A 151 8.90 0.08 -4.74
CA GLY A 151 10.07 0.82 -4.26
C GLY A 151 10.65 1.77 -5.31
N ASP A 152 9.78 2.49 -6.04
CA ASP A 152 10.14 3.33 -7.18
C ASP A 152 11.17 4.41 -6.82
N LEU A 153 11.16 4.94 -5.59
CA LEU A 153 12.13 5.96 -5.19
C LEU A 153 13.55 5.38 -5.07
N LEU A 154 13.68 4.08 -4.80
CA LEU A 154 14.97 3.39 -4.84
C LEU A 154 15.53 3.45 -6.26
N ALA A 155 14.74 3.06 -7.25
CA ALA A 155 15.14 3.06 -8.65
C ALA A 155 15.37 4.48 -9.20
N LEU A 156 14.39 5.38 -9.04
CA LEU A 156 14.46 6.78 -9.51
C LEU A 156 15.61 7.55 -8.87
N GLY A 157 15.90 7.26 -7.61
CA GLY A 157 17.03 7.85 -6.94
C GLY A 157 18.36 7.25 -7.37
N GLN A 158 18.41 6.01 -7.84
CA GLN A 158 19.64 5.21 -7.87
C GLN A 158 20.15 4.92 -6.44
N VAL A 159 19.25 4.53 -5.52
CA VAL A 159 19.66 3.88 -4.26
C VAL A 159 20.10 2.46 -4.64
N PRO A 160 21.21 1.92 -4.11
CA PRO A 160 21.52 0.51 -4.30
C PRO A 160 20.38 -0.38 -3.77
N PHE A 161 19.85 -1.27 -4.61
CA PHE A 161 18.85 -2.27 -4.24
C PHE A 161 19.15 -3.62 -4.88
N ARG A 162 18.49 -4.67 -4.41
CA ARG A 162 18.45 -5.99 -5.04
C ARG A 162 17.00 -6.28 -5.46
N TRP A 163 16.83 -6.97 -6.58
CA TRP A 163 15.55 -7.30 -7.16
C TRP A 163 15.59 -8.72 -7.73
N GLY A 164 14.51 -9.46 -7.56
CA GLY A 164 14.37 -10.84 -8.04
C GLY A 164 14.60 -11.90 -6.97
N TRP A 165 14.76 -13.14 -7.41
CA TRP A 165 15.01 -14.30 -6.56
C TRP A 165 16.39 -14.27 -5.92
N GLU A 166 16.52 -14.91 -4.76
CA GLU A 166 17.79 -15.05 -4.05
C GLU A 166 18.16 -16.53 -3.95
N PRO A 167 19.41 -16.93 -4.25
CA PRO A 167 19.82 -18.32 -4.14
C PRO A 167 20.08 -18.71 -2.69
N ARG A 168 19.87 -19.98 -2.38
CA ARG A 168 20.14 -20.60 -1.07
C ARG A 168 21.57 -20.36 -0.60
N SER A 169 22.53 -20.28 -1.52
CA SER A 169 23.94 -20.02 -1.18
C SER A 169 24.17 -18.70 -0.44
N HIS A 170 23.27 -17.72 -0.58
CA HIS A 170 23.41 -16.41 0.06
C HIS A 170 22.85 -16.39 1.48
N TRP A 171 21.69 -16.99 1.71
CA TRP A 171 20.93 -16.87 2.97
C TRP A 171 20.63 -18.19 3.68
N GLN A 172 21.02 -19.32 3.09
CA GLN A 172 20.76 -20.68 3.59
C GLN A 172 19.27 -21.02 3.74
N GLU A 173 18.38 -20.31 3.03
CA GLU A 173 16.95 -20.61 3.02
C GLU A 173 16.69 -21.93 2.27
N LEU A 174 16.10 -22.91 2.97
CA LEU A 174 15.87 -24.26 2.43
C LEU A 174 14.91 -24.28 1.24
N SER A 175 13.98 -23.34 1.16
CA SER A 175 13.03 -23.17 0.04
C SER A 175 13.64 -22.45 -1.16
N ALA A 176 14.76 -21.75 -0.98
CA ALA A 176 15.36 -20.96 -2.06
C ALA A 176 15.99 -21.85 -3.16
N PRO A 177 16.03 -21.35 -4.41
CA PRO A 177 16.76 -21.97 -5.52
C PRO A 177 18.21 -22.29 -5.12
N LEU A 178 18.75 -23.44 -5.53
CA LEU A 178 20.17 -23.74 -5.32
C LEU A 178 21.03 -22.88 -6.24
N SER A 179 20.58 -22.69 -7.47
CA SER A 179 21.19 -21.86 -8.48
C SER A 179 20.14 -21.09 -9.28
N LEU A 180 20.45 -19.83 -9.60
CA LEU A 180 19.67 -19.01 -10.52
C LEU A 180 20.18 -19.08 -11.95
N GLU A 181 21.26 -19.81 -12.22
CA GLU A 181 21.90 -19.87 -13.54
C GLU A 181 21.95 -21.29 -14.11
N ASP A 182 21.81 -22.32 -13.27
CA ASP A 182 21.90 -23.73 -13.67
C ASP A 182 20.55 -24.26 -14.16
N PRO A 183 20.40 -24.63 -15.46
CA PRO A 183 19.17 -25.21 -15.98
C PRO A 183 18.76 -26.55 -15.34
N ALA A 184 19.67 -27.22 -14.62
CA ALA A 184 19.36 -28.42 -13.85
C ALA A 184 18.68 -28.13 -12.50
N ASP A 185 18.65 -26.86 -12.04
CA ASP A 185 17.92 -26.49 -10.84
C ASP A 185 16.41 -26.70 -11.05
N PRO A 186 15.71 -27.41 -10.14
CA PRO A 186 14.27 -27.67 -10.26
C PRO A 186 13.40 -26.40 -10.40
N THR A 187 13.90 -25.26 -9.91
CA THR A 187 13.20 -23.97 -9.95
C THR A 187 13.64 -23.07 -11.10
N TYR A 188 14.59 -23.49 -11.94
CA TYR A 188 15.18 -22.67 -13.01
C TYR A 188 14.14 -22.01 -13.92
N VAL A 189 13.18 -22.79 -14.43
CA VAL A 189 12.13 -22.27 -15.33
C VAL A 189 11.27 -21.22 -14.63
N LEU A 190 10.91 -21.46 -13.36
CA LEU A 190 10.09 -20.55 -12.57
C LEU A 190 10.83 -19.22 -12.34
N THR A 191 12.08 -19.27 -11.91
CA THR A 191 12.85 -18.08 -11.55
C THR A 191 13.21 -17.21 -12.75
N HIS A 192 13.38 -17.81 -13.94
CA HIS A 192 13.62 -17.08 -15.19
C HIS A 192 12.35 -16.51 -15.82
N GLN A 193 11.22 -17.21 -15.69
CA GLN A 193 9.96 -16.76 -16.27
C GLN A 193 9.29 -15.69 -15.41
N TYR A 194 9.36 -15.83 -14.08
CA TYR A 194 8.67 -14.96 -13.14
C TYR A 194 9.69 -14.31 -12.21
N PRO A 195 10.17 -13.10 -12.52
CA PRO A 195 11.15 -12.43 -11.68
C PRO A 195 10.61 -12.06 -10.29
N VAL A 196 9.28 -12.07 -10.10
CA VAL A 196 8.58 -11.84 -8.83
C VAL A 196 7.42 -12.82 -8.71
N GLN A 197 7.06 -13.18 -7.47
CA GLN A 197 6.00 -14.13 -7.13
C GLN A 197 4.64 -13.79 -7.79
N ALA A 198 3.83 -14.83 -8.03
CA ALA A 198 2.62 -14.79 -8.85
C ALA A 198 1.54 -13.80 -8.36
N PRO A 199 0.76 -13.19 -9.28
CA PRO A 199 -0.34 -12.31 -8.91
C PRO A 199 -1.44 -13.07 -8.17
N THR A 200 -1.96 -12.48 -7.10
CA THR A 200 -3.16 -12.95 -6.40
C THR A 200 -4.34 -12.08 -6.80
N TRP A 201 -5.48 -12.71 -7.10
CA TRP A 201 -6.72 -12.03 -7.44
C TRP A 201 -7.76 -12.28 -6.35
N VAL A 202 -8.42 -11.22 -5.90
CA VAL A 202 -9.53 -11.30 -4.94
C VAL A 202 -10.79 -10.78 -5.60
N VAL A 203 -11.90 -11.50 -5.40
CA VAL A 203 -13.22 -11.12 -5.90
C VAL A 203 -14.18 -11.04 -4.72
N VAL A 204 -14.79 -9.87 -4.53
CA VAL A 204 -15.85 -9.65 -3.54
C VAL A 204 -17.19 -9.76 -4.26
N MET A 205 -18.06 -10.63 -3.76
CA MET A 205 -19.40 -10.87 -4.33
C MET A 205 -20.46 -10.58 -3.27
N GLN A 206 -21.61 -10.03 -3.70
CA GLN A 206 -22.77 -9.82 -2.85
C GLN A 206 -23.91 -10.72 -3.31
N ASP A 207 -24.51 -11.44 -2.36
CA ASP A 207 -25.74 -12.20 -2.61
C ASP A 207 -26.96 -11.27 -2.53
N TYR A 208 -27.76 -11.24 -3.60
CA TYR A 208 -28.98 -10.44 -3.71
C TYR A 208 -30.25 -11.25 -3.36
N GLY A 209 -30.08 -12.48 -2.87
CA GLY A 209 -31.16 -13.39 -2.55
C GLY A 209 -31.76 -14.08 -3.78
N ALA A 210 -32.60 -15.07 -3.53
CA ALA A 210 -33.25 -15.85 -4.59
C ALA A 210 -34.12 -14.95 -5.49
N GLY A 211 -33.80 -14.92 -6.80
CA GLY A 211 -34.49 -14.08 -7.78
C GLY A 211 -34.02 -12.61 -7.80
N GLY A 212 -33.07 -12.23 -6.94
CA GLY A 212 -32.42 -10.93 -6.98
C GLY A 212 -31.49 -10.80 -8.18
N CYS A 213 -31.51 -9.65 -8.84
CA CYS A 213 -30.58 -9.32 -9.92
C CYS A 213 -29.58 -8.29 -9.40
N ALA A 214 -28.28 -8.57 -9.53
CA ALA A 214 -27.25 -7.62 -9.14
C ALA A 214 -27.36 -6.35 -10.01
N PRO A 215 -27.19 -5.15 -9.43
CA PRO A 215 -27.10 -3.92 -10.18
C PRO A 215 -25.84 -3.94 -11.07
N GLU A 216 -25.92 -3.25 -12.21
CA GLU A 216 -24.78 -3.10 -13.11
C GLU A 216 -23.64 -2.34 -12.39
N ILE A 217 -22.45 -2.92 -12.39
CA ILE A 217 -21.24 -2.26 -11.89
C ILE A 217 -20.69 -1.41 -13.03
N LEU A 218 -20.85 -0.09 -12.91
CA LEU A 218 -20.27 0.85 -13.87
C LEU A 218 -18.74 0.77 -13.81
N ALA A 219 -18.11 0.85 -14.98
CA ALA A 219 -16.66 0.94 -15.05
C ALA A 219 -16.15 2.15 -14.24
N PRO A 220 -15.03 2.02 -13.51
CA PRO A 220 -14.45 3.14 -12.80
C PRO A 220 -14.11 4.28 -13.77
N PRO A 221 -14.20 5.55 -13.35
CA PRO A 221 -13.79 6.68 -14.18
C PRO A 221 -12.29 6.52 -14.53
N GLY A 222 -12.00 6.57 -15.83
CA GLY A 222 -10.64 6.48 -16.37
C GLY A 222 -9.83 7.76 -16.24
#